data_AF-A0A972UVR3-F1
#
_entry.id   AF-A0A972UVR3-F1
#
_cell.length_a   1.000
_cell.length_b   1.000
_cell.length_c   1.000
_cell.angle_alpha   90.00
_cell.angle_beta   90.00
_cell.angle_gamma   90.00
#
_symmetry.space_group_name_H-M   'P 1'
#
loop_
_entity.id
_entity.type
_entity.pdbx_description
1 polymer ?
#
loop_
_entity_poly.entity_id
_entity_poly.type
_entity_poly.pdbx_seq_one_letter_code
_entity_poly.pdbx_strand_id
1 'polypeptide(L)' 'MIVNKPKYQWYAIYTKANGEKKLCSSLRKKNIECYLPLQKVLKYWSDRKKWIEEPL' A
#
# COMPACT_ATOMS: atom_id res chain seq x y z
N MET A 1 -8.43 16.98 -34.23
CA MET A 1 -7.22 16.83 -33.39
C MET A 1 -7.48 15.69 -32.41
N ILE A 2 -6.80 14.57 -32.53
CA ILE A 2 -7.05 13.38 -31.70
C ILE A 2 -6.20 13.53 -30.43
N VAL A 3 -6.84 13.87 -29.31
CA VAL A 3 -6.18 13.87 -28.00
C VAL A 3 -5.99 12.41 -27.58
N ASN A 4 -4.76 11.94 -27.63
CA ASN A 4 -4.38 10.62 -27.13
C ASN A 4 -4.39 10.69 -25.60
N LYS A 5 -5.52 10.35 -24.97
CA LYS A 5 -5.60 10.27 -23.50
C LYS A 5 -4.71 9.12 -23.02
N PRO A 6 -3.80 9.35 -22.06
CA PRO A 6 -3.03 8.27 -21.46
C PRO A 6 -4.01 7.29 -20.79
N LYS A 7 -3.92 6.02 -21.17
CA LYS A 7 -4.78 4.96 -20.65
C LYS A 7 -4.15 4.41 -19.38
N TYR A 8 -4.54 4.97 -18.23
CA TYR A 8 -4.11 4.46 -16.93
C TYR A 8 -4.77 3.10 -16.65
N GLN A 9 -3.94 2.08 -16.45
CA GLN A 9 -4.37 0.72 -16.11
C GLN A 9 -3.93 0.45 -14.68
N TRP A 10 -4.89 0.15 -13.81
CA TRP A 10 -4.63 -0.26 -12.44
C TRP A 10 -4.40 -1.77 -12.41
N TYR A 11 -3.37 -2.20 -11.68
CA TYR A 11 -3.00 -3.60 -11.54
C TYR A 11 -3.00 -3.98 -10.06
N ALA A 12 -3.55 -5.16 -9.74
CA ALA A 12 -3.40 -5.76 -8.43
C ALA A 12 -2.06 -6.51 -8.35
N ILE A 13 -1.30 -6.29 -7.28
CA ILE A 13 0.02 -6.89 -7.08
C ILE A 13 -0.01 -7.70 -5.80
N TYR A 14 0.30 -8.99 -5.89
CA TYR A 14 0.55 -9.81 -4.71
C TYR A 14 1.99 -9.61 -4.24
N THR A 15 2.15 -9.41 -2.94
CA THR A 15 3.47 -9.25 -2.33
C THR A 15 3.69 -10.28 -1.24
N LYS A 16 4.94 -10.45 -0.82
CA LYS A 16 5.29 -11.30 0.31
C LYS A 16 4.66 -10.73 1.59
N ALA A 17 4.24 -11.61 2.51
CA ALA A 17 3.71 -11.21 3.81
C ALA A 17 4.62 -10.18 4.50
N ASN A 18 4.03 -9.09 5.01
CA ASN A 18 4.71 -7.92 5.61
C ASN A 18 5.59 -7.08 4.66
N GLY A 19 5.61 -7.37 3.35
CA GLY A 19 6.41 -6.67 2.35
C GLY A 19 5.72 -5.45 1.72
N GLU A 20 4.41 -5.29 1.94
CA GLU A 20 3.56 -4.30 1.29
C GLU A 20 4.02 -2.86 1.54
N LYS A 21 4.40 -2.54 2.78
CA LYS A 21 4.89 -1.20 3.15
C LYS A 21 6.20 -0.85 2.44
N LYS A 22 7.10 -1.83 2.31
CA LYS A 22 8.38 -1.67 1.59
C LYS A 22 8.14 -1.53 0.09
N LEU A 23 7.21 -2.30 -0.46
CA LEU A 23 6.81 -2.23 -1.85
C LEU A 23 6.23 -0.84 -2.18
N CYS A 24 5.24 -0.38 -1.41
CA CYS A 24 4.64 0.95 -1.57
C CYS A 24 5.69 2.07 -1.52
N SER A 25 6.62 2.03 -0.55
CA SER A 25 7.72 2.99 -0.50
C SER A 25 8.63 2.93 -1.74
N SER A 26 8.90 1.74 -2.26
CA SER A 26 9.70 1.56 -3.48
C SER A 26 8.98 2.03 -4.75
N LEU A 27 7.67 1.78 -4.88
CA LEU A 27 6.85 2.29 -5.99
C LEU A 27 6.78 3.82 -5.94
N ARG A 28 6.58 4.39 -4.75
CA ARG A 28 6.54 5.84 -4.57
C ARG A 28 7.87 6.50 -4.94
N LYS A 29 9.01 5.86 -4.62
CA LYS A 29 10.35 6.30 -5.07
C LYS A 29 10.51 6.24 -6.60
N LYS A 30 9.84 5.29 -7.26
CA LYS A 30 9.82 5.17 -8.73
C LYS A 30 8.81 6.12 -9.38
N ASN A 31 8.18 7.03 -8.63
CA ASN A 31 7.09 7.90 -9.10
C ASN A 31 5.90 7.13 -9.69
N ILE A 32 5.66 5.90 -9.21
CA ILE A 32 4.49 5.11 -9.58
C ILE A 32 3.39 5.39 -8.55
N GLU A 33 2.22 5.75 -9.04
CA GLU A 33 1.04 5.94 -8.20
C GLU A 33 0.59 4.59 -7.65
N CYS A 34 0.64 4.44 -6.32
CA CYS A 34 0.31 3.20 -5.65
C CYS A 34 -0.68 3.45 -4.52
N TYR A 35 -1.78 2.69 -4.52
CA TYR A 35 -2.78 2.70 -3.47
C TYR A 35 -2.58 1.48 -2.58
N LEU A 36 -2.23 1.71 -1.32
CA LEU A 36 -2.10 0.65 -0.33
C LEU A 36 -3.03 0.96 0.85
N PRO A 37 -4.16 0.26 0.99
CA PRO A 37 -5.06 0.43 2.12
C PRO A 37 -4.43 -0.19 3.39
N LEU A 38 -3.55 0.57 4.05
CA LEU A 38 -3.04 0.22 5.37
C LEU A 38 -4.00 0.74 6.43
N GLN A 39 -4.65 -0.16 7.16
CA GLN A 39 -5.47 0.21 8.30
C GLN A 39 -4.59 0.27 9.56
N LYS A 40 -4.58 1.42 10.24
CA LYS A 40 -3.97 1.52 11.58
C LYS A 40 -4.94 0.92 12.59
N VAL A 41 -4.60 -0.24 13.13
CA VAL A 41 -5.39 -0.95 14.13
C VAL A 41 -4.67 -0.88 15.47
N LEU A 42 -5.40 -0.59 16.54
CA LEU A 42 -4.86 -0.65 17.89
C LEU A 42 -4.98 -2.08 18.41
N LYS A 43 -3.85 -2.78 18.60
CA LYS A 43 -3.85 -4.15 19.13
C LYS A 43 -3.59 -4.12 20.62
N TYR A 44 -4.45 -4.79 21.36
CA TYR A 44 -4.37 -4.96 22.81
C TYR A 44 -3.74 -6.33 23.10
N TRP A 45 -2.65 -6.32 23.84
CA TRP A 45 -2.02 -7.50 24.42
C TRP A 45 -2.19 -7.39 25.93
N SER A 46 -2.22 -8.51 26.65
CA SER A 46 -2.46 -8.54 28.10
C SER A 46 -1.56 -7.59 28.90
N ASP A 47 -0.36 -7.31 28.38
CA ASP A 47 0.63 -6.42 28.98
C ASP A 47 0.74 -5.03 28.29
N ARG A 48 0.29 -4.87 27.04
CA ARG A 48 0.57 -3.65 26.24
C ARG A 48 -0.47 -3.29 25.19
N LYS A 49 -0.60 -2.00 24.95
CA LYS A 49 -1.34 -1.43 23.80
C LYS A 49 -0.34 -0.91 22.78
N LYS A 50 -0.44 -1.33 21.52
CA LYS A 50 0.44 -0.85 20.44
C LYS A 50 -0.37 -0.57 19.17
N TRP A 51 -0.10 0.58 18.56
CA TRP A 51 -0.56 0.89 17.21
C TRP A 51 0.19 0.00 16.22
N ILE A 52 -0.54 -0.82 15.47
CA ILE A 52 0.00 -1.68 14.41
C ILE A 52 -0.69 -1.31 13.10
N GLU A 53 0.08 -1.31 12.02
CA GLU A 53 -0.45 -1.14 10.67
C GLU A 53 -0.72 -2.53 10.13
N GLU A 54 -1.99 -2.91 9.96
CA GLU A 54 -2.38 -4.16 9.32
C GLU A 54 -2.92 -3.84 7.91
N PRO A 55 -2.56 -4.65 6.89
CA PRO A 55 -3.17 -4.55 5.56
C PRO A 55 -4.66 -4.95 5.66
N LEU A 56 -5.53 -4.23 4.95
CA LEU A 56 -6.97 -4.52 4.89
C LEU A 56 -7.25 -5.83 4.12
#